data_AF-A0A345REB4-F1
#
_entry.id   AF-A0A345REB4-F1
#
_cell.length_a   1.000
_cell.length_b   1.000
_cell.length_c   1.000
_cell.angle_alpha   90.00
_cell.angle_beta   90.00
_cell.angle_gamma   90.00
#
_symmetry.space_group_name_H-M   'P 1'
#
loop_
_entity.id
_entity.type
_entity.pdbx_description
1 polymer ?
#
loop_
_entity_poly.entity_id
_entity_poly.type
_entity_poly.pdbx_seq_one_letter_code
_entity_poly.pdbx_strand_id
1 'polypeptide(L)'
;MYKAAITGTGVFTPSEIITNAELVAAFNAYADLFNVRHADEIAAGTTEAKEHSSEEFIVKASGIKQRYVIDKSGVLDPEIMHPLLRQRSDEEPSLMAEMGVDAAQKALAQAGRSASEVDLVICAASNMERAYPAIAVEIQNLLGCAGFAFDMNVACSSATFGIQAAADMIKSGSIRSALVINPEICSAHLEWRDRDCHFIFGDVATATLIERADLAGGPCFEIISTRCATEFSNNIRNNNGFLRRSRPDGTKDRRDMQFMQNGRKVFKEVLPMVSAHIAAHMDAENIKASDLKRLWLHQANKTMNDFIGKKVLGRAPEPGEQPNILQDYANTSSAGSIIAFSKFSNDLADGDLGVICSFGAGYSVGSVIVKRRD
;
A
#
# COMPACT_ATOMS: atom_id res chain seq x y z
N MET A 1 25.57 15.14 10.80
CA MET A 1 24.51 14.61 9.91
C MET A 1 23.18 14.88 10.59
N TYR A 2 22.17 15.40 9.89
CA TYR A 2 20.88 15.70 10.52
C TYR A 2 20.15 14.41 10.91
N LYS A 3 19.26 14.49 11.89
CA LYS A 3 18.31 13.42 12.21
C LYS A 3 17.02 13.66 11.45
N ALA A 4 16.36 12.61 10.98
CA ALA A 4 15.06 12.70 10.34
C ALA A 4 13.96 12.25 11.32
N ALA A 5 12.80 12.88 11.29
CA ALA A 5 11.65 12.52 12.09
C ALA A 5 10.38 12.59 11.27
N ILE A 6 9.45 11.66 11.50
CA ILE A 6 8.09 11.74 10.99
C ILE A 6 7.30 12.66 11.94
N THR A 7 6.83 13.78 11.41
CA THR A 7 6.14 14.84 12.18
C THR A 7 4.65 14.92 11.87
N GLY A 8 4.22 14.32 10.76
CA GLY A 8 2.81 14.29 10.38
C GLY A 8 2.48 13.11 9.48
N THR A 9 1.24 12.67 9.57
CA THR A 9 0.65 11.63 8.74
C THR A 9 -0.77 12.02 8.33
N GLY A 10 -1.19 11.56 7.16
CA GLY A 10 -2.54 11.80 6.68
C GLY A 10 -3.07 10.59 5.93
N VAL A 11 -4.39 10.41 6.01
CA VAL A 11 -5.11 9.32 5.33
C VAL A 11 -6.32 9.90 4.62
N PHE A 12 -6.34 9.78 3.30
CA PHE A 12 -7.54 9.88 2.48
C PHE A 12 -8.20 8.50 2.42
N THR A 13 -9.52 8.44 2.61
CA THR A 13 -10.30 7.20 2.46
C THR A 13 -11.49 7.51 1.55
N PRO A 14 -11.67 6.77 0.44
CA PRO A 14 -12.85 6.91 -0.42
C PRO A 14 -14.16 6.71 0.36
N SER A 15 -15.25 7.31 -0.12
CA SER A 15 -16.55 7.22 0.57
C SER A 15 -17.28 5.89 0.34
N GLU A 16 -17.04 5.23 -0.80
CA GLU A 16 -17.75 4.01 -1.16
C GLU A 16 -17.09 2.78 -0.55
N ILE A 17 -17.92 1.86 -0.05
CA ILE A 17 -17.51 0.63 0.60
C ILE A 17 -18.12 -0.54 -0.15
N ILE A 18 -17.32 -1.56 -0.43
CA ILE A 18 -17.79 -2.87 -0.88
C ILE A 18 -17.61 -3.87 0.27
N THR A 19 -18.69 -4.44 0.76
CA THR A 19 -18.64 -5.56 1.72
C THR A 19 -18.28 -6.86 1.01
N ASN A 20 -17.83 -7.88 1.75
CA ASN A 20 -17.64 -9.22 1.16
C ASN A 20 -18.93 -9.78 0.57
N ALA A 21 -20.07 -9.58 1.22
CA ALA A 21 -21.38 -10.02 0.71
C ALA A 21 -21.68 -9.45 -0.68
N GLU A 22 -21.53 -8.13 -0.86
CA GLU A 22 -21.75 -7.47 -2.15
C GLU A 22 -20.78 -7.96 -3.22
N LEU A 23 -19.50 -8.08 -2.88
CA LEU A 23 -18.47 -8.55 -3.79
C LEU A 23 -18.70 -9.99 -4.24
N VAL A 24 -19.05 -10.87 -3.31
CA VAL A 24 -19.34 -12.28 -3.59
C VAL A 24 -20.59 -12.42 -4.46
N ALA A 25 -21.63 -11.62 -4.21
CA ALA A 25 -22.83 -11.62 -5.03
C ALA A 25 -22.50 -11.24 -6.50
N ALA A 26 -21.73 -10.17 -6.70
CA ALA A 26 -21.29 -9.75 -8.04
C ALA A 26 -20.40 -10.79 -8.71
N PHE A 27 -19.39 -11.31 -7.99
CA PHE A 27 -18.48 -12.33 -8.50
C PHE A 27 -19.20 -13.61 -8.91
N ASN A 28 -20.15 -14.10 -8.09
CA ASN A 28 -20.89 -15.32 -8.40
C ASN A 28 -21.83 -15.12 -9.58
N ALA A 29 -22.47 -13.96 -9.69
CA ALA A 29 -23.27 -13.62 -10.88
C ALA A 29 -22.39 -13.57 -12.15
N TYR A 30 -21.19 -13.00 -12.09
CA TYR A 30 -20.21 -13.06 -13.18
C TYR A 30 -19.82 -14.51 -13.51
N ALA A 31 -19.53 -15.34 -12.51
CA ALA A 31 -19.14 -16.74 -12.70
C ALA A 31 -20.26 -17.55 -13.39
N ASP A 32 -21.52 -17.33 -12.99
CA ASP A 32 -22.68 -17.96 -13.63
C ASP A 32 -22.83 -17.53 -15.10
N LEU A 33 -22.74 -16.23 -15.38
CA LEU A 33 -22.79 -15.70 -16.74
C LEU A 33 -21.65 -16.25 -17.61
N PHE A 34 -20.43 -16.30 -17.07
CA PHE A 34 -19.28 -16.88 -17.73
C PHE A 34 -19.51 -18.35 -18.08
N ASN A 35 -19.95 -19.15 -17.11
CA ASN A 35 -20.16 -20.59 -17.30
C ASN A 35 -21.25 -20.87 -18.34
N VAL A 36 -22.30 -20.06 -18.39
CA VAL A 36 -23.34 -20.16 -19.43
C VAL A 36 -22.78 -19.81 -20.81
N ARG A 37 -22.04 -18.70 -20.91
CA ARG A 37 -21.47 -18.22 -22.19
C ARG A 37 -20.41 -19.15 -22.77
N HIS A 38 -19.67 -19.84 -21.91
CA HIS A 38 -18.58 -20.74 -22.28
C HIS A 38 -18.95 -22.22 -22.12
N ALA A 39 -20.24 -22.57 -22.07
CA ALA A 39 -20.71 -23.94 -21.81
C ALA A 39 -20.11 -24.98 -22.77
N ASP A 40 -20.04 -24.67 -24.06
CA ASP A 40 -19.47 -25.56 -25.08
C ASP A 40 -17.95 -25.73 -24.91
N GLU A 41 -17.22 -24.65 -24.60
CA GLU A 41 -15.78 -24.70 -24.33
C GLU A 41 -15.44 -25.48 -23.05
N ILE A 42 -16.28 -25.33 -22.02
CA ILE A 42 -16.17 -26.08 -20.77
C ILE A 42 -16.42 -27.57 -21.03
N ALA A 43 -17.46 -27.91 -21.79
CA ALA A 43 -17.75 -29.29 -22.18
C ALA A 43 -16.63 -29.90 -23.05
N ALA A 44 -16.00 -29.09 -23.89
CA ALA A 44 -14.83 -29.48 -24.70
C ALA A 44 -13.51 -29.54 -23.92
N GLY A 45 -13.48 -29.03 -22.68
CA GLY A 45 -12.28 -29.01 -21.84
C GLY A 45 -11.23 -27.97 -22.26
N THR A 46 -11.59 -26.99 -23.09
CA THR A 46 -10.69 -25.91 -23.53
C THR A 46 -10.67 -24.73 -22.57
N THR A 47 -11.70 -24.62 -21.71
CA THR A 47 -11.86 -23.56 -20.70
C THR A 47 -12.32 -24.21 -19.40
N GLU A 48 -11.78 -23.77 -18.26
CA GLU A 48 -12.25 -24.22 -16.94
C GLU A 48 -13.50 -23.43 -16.52
N ALA A 49 -14.47 -24.12 -15.91
CA ALA A 49 -15.62 -23.47 -15.30
C ALA A 49 -15.18 -22.60 -14.12
N LYS A 50 -15.80 -21.42 -13.99
CA LYS A 50 -15.59 -20.53 -12.86
C LYS A 50 -16.33 -21.07 -11.64
N GLU A 51 -15.58 -21.33 -10.57
CA GLU A 51 -16.14 -21.65 -9.25
C GLU A 51 -16.68 -20.39 -8.57
N HIS A 52 -17.68 -20.56 -7.70
CA HIS A 52 -18.19 -19.49 -6.85
C HIS A 52 -17.23 -19.14 -5.70
N SER A 53 -17.22 -17.86 -5.31
CA SER A 53 -16.59 -17.38 -4.09
C SER A 53 -17.58 -17.38 -2.92
N SER A 54 -17.07 -17.15 -1.71
CA SER A 54 -17.89 -17.01 -0.49
C SER A 54 -17.24 -16.06 0.51
N GLU A 55 -18.04 -15.47 1.40
CA GLU A 55 -17.53 -14.56 2.44
C GLU A 55 -16.59 -15.30 3.41
N GLU A 56 -16.95 -16.53 3.77
CA GLU A 56 -16.15 -17.39 4.65
C GLU A 56 -14.80 -17.70 4.03
N PHE A 57 -14.75 -17.95 2.71
CA PHE A 57 -13.51 -18.14 1.99
C PHE A 57 -12.61 -16.90 2.09
N ILE A 58 -13.15 -15.72 1.82
CA ILE A 58 -12.39 -14.45 1.86
C ILE A 58 -11.84 -14.19 3.27
N VAL A 59 -12.70 -14.27 4.30
CA VAL A 59 -12.32 -14.01 5.69
C VAL A 59 -11.28 -15.02 6.15
N LYS A 60 -11.45 -16.31 5.83
CA LYS A 60 -10.49 -17.36 6.20
C LYS A 60 -9.15 -17.20 5.47
N ALA A 61 -9.16 -16.78 4.21
CA ALA A 61 -7.96 -16.63 3.41
C ALA A 61 -7.11 -15.42 3.82
N SER A 62 -7.73 -14.35 4.32
CA SER A 62 -7.07 -13.05 4.49
C SER A 62 -7.36 -12.30 5.78
N GLY A 63 -8.54 -12.47 6.38
CA GLY A 63 -9.09 -11.62 7.44
C GLY A 63 -9.83 -10.36 6.96
N ILE A 64 -9.93 -10.15 5.64
CA ILE A 64 -10.60 -9.00 5.01
C ILE A 64 -12.12 -9.15 5.15
N LYS A 65 -12.82 -8.05 5.47
CA LYS A 65 -14.30 -8.02 5.60
C LYS A 65 -14.96 -7.04 4.62
N GLN A 66 -14.28 -5.94 4.33
CA GLN A 66 -14.72 -4.91 3.41
C GLN A 66 -13.51 -4.20 2.81
N ARG A 67 -13.77 -3.36 1.81
CA ARG A 67 -12.78 -2.43 1.24
C ARG A 67 -13.44 -1.14 0.82
N TYR A 68 -12.67 -0.06 0.85
CA TYR A 68 -13.00 1.18 0.20
C TYR A 68 -12.64 1.11 -1.28
N VAL A 69 -13.46 1.71 -2.14
CA VAL A 69 -13.20 1.81 -3.59
C VAL A 69 -13.54 3.20 -4.10
N ILE A 70 -12.91 3.61 -5.20
CA ILE A 70 -13.26 4.86 -5.89
C ILE A 70 -14.57 4.75 -6.67
N ASP A 71 -14.82 3.60 -7.30
CA ASP A 71 -16.09 3.32 -7.99
C ASP A 71 -16.58 1.92 -7.60
N LYS A 72 -17.75 1.90 -6.97
CA LYS A 72 -18.47 0.69 -6.57
C LYS A 72 -19.34 0.15 -7.69
N SER A 73 -19.89 1.02 -8.52
CA SER A 73 -20.90 0.64 -9.50
C SER A 73 -20.36 -0.28 -10.59
N GLY A 74 -19.21 0.06 -11.19
CA GLY A 74 -18.56 -0.78 -12.21
C GLY A 74 -17.96 -2.06 -11.63
N VAL A 75 -17.43 -2.01 -10.41
CA VAL A 75 -16.87 -3.20 -9.75
C VAL A 75 -17.95 -4.24 -9.45
N LEU A 76 -19.14 -3.82 -9.02
CA LEU A 76 -20.23 -4.74 -8.65
C LEU A 76 -21.14 -5.14 -9.81
N ASP A 77 -20.96 -4.57 -11.01
CA ASP A 77 -21.68 -4.99 -12.20
C ASP A 77 -21.02 -6.26 -12.79
N PRO A 78 -21.71 -7.43 -12.79
CA PRO A 78 -21.15 -8.69 -13.27
C PRO A 78 -20.85 -8.72 -14.77
N GLU A 79 -21.33 -7.75 -15.55
CA GLU A 79 -20.97 -7.60 -16.96
C GLU A 79 -19.70 -6.75 -17.16
N ILE A 80 -19.28 -6.01 -16.13
CA ILE A 80 -18.17 -5.04 -16.20
C ILE A 80 -16.97 -5.51 -15.37
N MET A 81 -17.16 -5.74 -14.07
CA MET A 81 -16.14 -6.26 -13.15
C MET A 81 -14.84 -5.42 -13.12
N HIS A 82 -14.95 -4.09 -13.20
CA HIS A 82 -13.86 -3.14 -12.97
C HIS A 82 -14.40 -1.71 -12.75
N PRO A 83 -13.64 -0.80 -12.11
CA PRO A 83 -14.06 0.59 -11.92
C PRO A 83 -14.41 1.30 -13.24
N LEU A 84 -15.47 2.11 -13.24
CA LEU A 84 -15.86 3.03 -14.32
C LEU A 84 -15.49 4.47 -13.97
N LEU A 85 -14.21 4.79 -14.08
CA LEU A 85 -13.69 6.11 -13.74
C LEU A 85 -13.96 7.11 -14.87
N ARG A 86 -14.42 8.32 -14.50
CA ARG A 86 -14.58 9.43 -15.44
C ARG A 86 -13.21 9.86 -15.97
N GLN A 87 -13.08 10.00 -17.29
CA GLN A 87 -11.93 10.66 -17.90
C GLN A 87 -11.92 12.16 -17.54
N ARG A 88 -10.79 12.65 -17.03
CA ARG A 88 -10.58 14.06 -16.68
C ARG A 88 -9.83 14.78 -17.81
N SER A 89 -10.06 16.09 -17.92
CA SER A 89 -9.25 16.95 -18.79
C SER A 89 -7.90 17.28 -18.14
N ASP A 90 -6.94 17.78 -18.93
CA ASP A 90 -5.61 18.16 -18.43
C ASP A 90 -5.65 19.42 -17.54
N GLU A 91 -6.76 20.18 -17.58
CA GLU A 91 -7.03 21.34 -16.73
C GLU A 91 -7.58 20.97 -15.34
N GLU A 92 -7.92 19.70 -15.12
CA GLU A 92 -8.41 19.18 -13.85
C GLU A 92 -7.31 18.36 -13.15
N PRO A 93 -7.24 18.37 -11.81
CA PRO A 93 -6.39 17.43 -11.09
C PRO A 93 -6.67 15.98 -11.49
N SER A 94 -5.64 15.18 -11.73
CA SER A 94 -5.78 13.73 -11.88
C SER A 94 -6.33 13.10 -10.60
N LEU A 95 -6.97 11.93 -10.73
CA LEU A 95 -7.59 11.26 -9.58
C LEU A 95 -6.54 10.89 -8.52
N MET A 96 -5.41 10.35 -8.96
CA MET A 96 -4.31 9.95 -8.09
C MET A 96 -3.69 11.16 -7.38
N ALA A 97 -3.56 12.30 -8.07
CA ALA A 97 -3.07 13.53 -7.45
C ALA A 97 -4.06 14.11 -6.44
N GLU A 98 -5.36 14.13 -6.74
CA GLU A 98 -6.41 14.61 -5.83
C GLU A 98 -6.41 13.84 -4.50
N MET A 99 -6.35 12.50 -4.56
CA MET A 99 -6.25 11.65 -3.37
C MET A 99 -4.97 11.94 -2.57
N GLY A 100 -3.85 12.13 -3.27
CA GLY A 100 -2.56 12.45 -2.66
C GLY A 100 -2.54 13.82 -1.97
N VAL A 101 -3.15 14.83 -2.58
CA VAL A 101 -3.29 16.19 -2.03
C VAL A 101 -4.07 16.17 -0.72
N ASP A 102 -5.22 15.48 -0.65
CA ASP A 102 -6.01 15.38 0.58
C ASP A 102 -5.20 14.74 1.73
N ALA A 103 -4.53 13.61 1.45
CA ALA A 103 -3.70 12.94 2.44
C ALA A 103 -2.53 13.85 2.90
N ALA A 104 -1.88 14.55 1.97
CA ALA A 104 -0.79 15.46 2.28
C ALA A 104 -1.23 16.66 3.13
N GLN A 105 -2.38 17.26 2.83
CA GLN A 105 -2.94 18.35 3.63
C GLN A 105 -3.20 17.92 5.07
N LYS A 106 -3.69 16.70 5.30
CA LYS A 106 -3.86 16.13 6.64
C LYS A 106 -2.53 15.94 7.37
N ALA A 107 -1.50 15.45 6.68
CA ALA A 107 -0.15 15.31 7.25
C ALA A 107 0.47 16.67 7.62
N LEU A 108 0.36 17.65 6.73
CA LEU A 108 0.82 19.02 6.96
C LEU A 108 0.07 19.68 8.13
N ALA A 109 -1.25 19.50 8.20
CA ALA A 109 -2.07 20.00 9.28
C ALA A 109 -1.69 19.38 10.63
N GLN A 110 -1.43 18.06 10.67
CA GLN A 110 -0.97 17.39 11.89
C GLN A 110 0.37 17.94 12.39
N ALA A 111 1.28 18.28 11.47
CA ALA A 111 2.60 18.83 11.80
C ALA A 111 2.60 20.35 12.02
N GLY A 112 1.50 21.05 11.73
CA GLY A 112 1.44 22.52 11.78
C GLY A 112 2.37 23.19 10.75
N ARG A 113 2.41 22.66 9.52
CA ARG A 113 3.28 23.13 8.44
C ARG A 113 2.53 23.68 7.25
N SER A 114 3.11 24.68 6.61
CA SER A 114 2.69 25.14 5.29
C SER A 114 3.30 24.24 4.20
N ALA A 115 2.54 23.99 3.14
CA ALA A 115 3.03 23.25 1.97
C ALA A 115 4.28 23.91 1.35
N SER A 116 4.39 25.24 1.40
CA SER A 116 5.54 26.00 0.89
C SER A 116 6.85 25.71 1.62
N GLU A 117 6.79 25.07 2.79
CA GLU A 117 7.96 24.67 3.58
C GLU A 117 8.48 23.28 3.20
N VAL A 118 7.80 22.57 2.30
CA VAL A 118 8.19 21.25 1.80
C VAL A 118 9.20 21.41 0.66
N ASP A 119 10.39 20.81 0.81
CA ASP A 119 11.46 20.85 -0.19
C ASP A 119 11.38 19.69 -1.20
N LEU A 120 10.68 18.60 -0.86
CA LEU A 120 10.55 17.40 -1.68
C LEU A 120 9.16 16.76 -1.61
N VAL A 121 8.58 16.42 -2.76
CA VAL A 121 7.42 15.53 -2.85
C VAL A 121 7.80 14.22 -3.55
N ILE A 122 7.58 13.09 -2.87
CA ILE A 122 7.76 11.75 -3.44
C ILE A 122 6.39 11.09 -3.58
N CYS A 123 5.96 10.79 -4.80
CA CYS A 123 4.83 9.89 -5.02
C CYS A 123 5.37 8.46 -5.09
N ALA A 124 5.16 7.68 -4.02
CA ALA A 124 5.68 6.34 -3.85
C ALA A 124 4.53 5.32 -3.79
N ALA A 125 4.05 4.84 -4.93
CA ALA A 125 2.88 3.96 -5.04
C ALA A 125 3.15 2.73 -5.90
N SER A 126 2.24 1.76 -5.87
CA SER A 126 2.40 0.52 -6.62
C SER A 126 2.07 0.61 -8.11
N ASN A 127 1.36 1.65 -8.51
CA ASN A 127 1.13 1.98 -9.91
C ASN A 127 1.01 3.50 -10.05
N MET A 128 1.31 4.03 -11.25
CA MET A 128 1.19 5.46 -11.55
C MET A 128 0.11 5.66 -12.61
N GLU A 129 -0.76 6.65 -12.42
CA GLU A 129 -1.85 6.96 -13.37
C GLU A 129 -1.31 7.35 -14.76
N ARG A 130 -0.10 7.92 -14.84
CA ARG A 130 0.60 8.22 -16.09
C ARG A 130 2.12 8.14 -15.92
N ALA A 131 2.83 8.15 -17.05
CA ALA A 131 4.29 8.13 -17.08
C ALA A 131 4.92 9.53 -16.92
N TYR A 132 4.33 10.54 -17.59
CA TYR A 132 4.75 11.93 -17.50
C TYR A 132 3.58 12.87 -17.88
N PRO A 133 3.56 14.12 -17.38
CA PRO A 133 4.39 14.63 -16.27
C PRO A 133 4.15 13.82 -14.98
N ALA A 134 5.12 13.76 -14.08
CA ALA A 134 5.04 12.93 -12.87
C ALA A 134 3.83 13.30 -11.99
N ILE A 135 3.23 12.32 -11.32
CA ILE A 135 2.13 12.55 -10.36
C ILE A 135 2.62 13.41 -9.20
N ALA A 136 3.83 13.16 -8.71
CA ALA A 136 4.45 13.93 -7.64
C ALA A 136 4.61 15.42 -7.99
N VAL A 137 4.92 15.74 -9.25
CA VAL A 137 5.07 17.13 -9.73
C VAL A 137 3.71 17.82 -9.80
N GLU A 138 2.65 17.09 -10.20
CA GLU A 138 1.29 17.63 -10.14
C GLU A 138 0.84 17.89 -8.70
N ILE A 139 1.07 16.94 -7.78
CA ILE A 139 0.75 17.12 -6.35
C ILE A 139 1.54 18.29 -5.76
N GLN A 140 2.84 18.40 -6.08
CA GLN A 140 3.69 19.52 -5.67
C GLN A 140 3.10 20.86 -6.11
N ASN A 141 2.68 20.98 -7.36
CA ASN A 141 2.05 22.18 -7.90
C ASN A 141 0.71 22.48 -7.21
N LEU A 142 -0.16 21.48 -7.04
CA LEU A 142 -1.48 21.64 -6.42
C LEU A 142 -1.40 22.07 -4.95
N LEU A 143 -0.39 21.60 -4.21
CA LEU A 143 -0.15 22.01 -2.83
C LEU A 143 0.55 23.37 -2.70
N GLY A 144 1.24 23.83 -3.75
CA GLY A 144 2.13 24.99 -3.67
C GLY A 144 3.44 24.68 -2.92
N CYS A 145 3.92 23.44 -3.01
CA CYS A 145 5.21 23.05 -2.44
C CYS A 145 6.39 23.66 -3.21
N ALA A 146 7.49 23.89 -2.50
CA ALA A 146 8.74 24.33 -3.11
C ALA A 146 9.57 23.13 -3.62
N GLY A 147 10.77 23.41 -4.13
CA GLY A 147 11.78 22.39 -4.41
C GLY A 147 11.48 21.50 -5.61
N PHE A 148 11.60 20.19 -5.45
CA PHE A 148 11.47 19.22 -6.54
C PHE A 148 10.58 18.03 -6.16
N ALA A 149 10.16 17.27 -7.17
CA ALA A 149 9.30 16.12 -6.96
C ALA A 149 9.60 14.99 -7.94
N PHE A 150 9.35 13.74 -7.53
CA PHE A 150 9.48 12.58 -8.40
C PHE A 150 8.57 11.42 -8.01
N ASP A 151 8.24 10.60 -9.00
CA ASP A 151 7.53 9.33 -8.81
C ASP A 151 8.52 8.19 -8.57
N MET A 152 8.17 7.25 -7.70
CA MET A 152 8.91 6.00 -7.52
C MET A 152 7.97 4.82 -7.28
N ASN A 153 8.38 3.63 -7.74
CA ASN A 153 7.58 2.42 -7.64
C ASN A 153 8.45 1.21 -7.29
N VAL A 154 8.17 0.63 -6.13
CA VAL A 154 8.61 -0.72 -5.72
C VAL A 154 7.42 -1.47 -5.11
N ALA A 155 6.27 -1.33 -5.77
CA ALA A 155 5.00 -1.94 -5.41
C ALA A 155 4.66 -1.78 -3.91
N CYS A 156 4.47 -2.90 -3.21
CA CYS A 156 4.02 -2.98 -1.82
C CYS A 156 4.97 -2.32 -0.82
N SER A 157 6.24 -2.07 -1.18
CA SER A 157 7.22 -1.45 -0.28
C SER A 157 7.54 0.01 -0.59
N SER A 158 6.79 0.63 -1.51
CA SER A 158 7.07 1.99 -1.96
C SER A 158 7.10 3.01 -0.83
N ALA A 159 6.19 2.92 0.15
CA ALA A 159 6.18 3.83 1.30
C ALA A 159 7.48 3.79 2.11
N THR A 160 7.93 2.59 2.53
CA THR A 160 9.16 2.46 3.33
C THR A 160 10.42 2.80 2.55
N PHE A 161 10.45 2.54 1.24
CA PHE A 161 11.57 2.93 0.38
C PHE A 161 11.59 4.45 0.16
N GLY A 162 10.42 5.08 0.01
CA GLY A 162 10.27 6.53 -0.05
C GLY A 162 10.68 7.19 1.26
N ILE A 163 10.30 6.63 2.41
CA ILE A 163 10.75 7.08 3.74
C ILE A 163 12.28 7.00 3.86
N GLN A 164 12.90 5.90 3.41
CA GLN A 164 14.36 5.79 3.38
C GLN A 164 15.01 6.86 2.51
N ALA A 165 14.54 7.03 1.26
CA ALA A 165 15.08 8.02 0.33
C ALA A 165 14.98 9.45 0.91
N ALA A 166 13.83 9.82 1.46
CA ALA A 166 13.62 11.11 2.12
C ALA A 166 14.52 11.28 3.36
N ALA A 167 14.59 10.27 4.23
CA ALA A 167 15.44 10.32 5.42
C ALA A 167 16.92 10.48 5.08
N ASP A 168 17.40 9.81 4.02
CA ASP A 168 18.79 9.90 3.56
C ASP A 168 19.10 11.27 2.93
N MET A 169 18.16 11.83 2.16
CA MET A 169 18.27 13.20 1.62
C MET A 169 18.28 14.27 2.74
N ILE A 170 17.50 14.06 3.80
CA ILE A 170 17.50 14.91 5.00
C ILE A 170 18.82 14.79 5.75
N LYS A 171 19.28 13.57 6.02
CA LYS A 171 20.55 13.29 6.70
C LYS A 171 21.73 13.95 6.00
N SER A 172 21.78 13.86 4.66
CA SER A 172 22.80 14.48 3.82
C SER A 172 22.68 16.01 3.71
N GLY A 173 21.53 16.58 4.07
CA GLY A 173 21.30 18.03 4.08
C GLY A 173 20.86 18.62 2.75
N SER A 174 20.52 17.78 1.76
CA SER A 174 20.01 18.23 0.46
C SER A 174 18.60 18.82 0.53
N ILE A 175 17.81 18.40 1.53
CA ILE A 175 16.46 18.89 1.81
C ILE A 175 16.27 18.99 3.33
N ARG A 176 15.28 19.78 3.77
CA ARG A 176 14.89 19.91 5.18
C ARG A 176 13.62 19.12 5.51
N SER A 177 12.76 18.93 4.51
CA SER A 177 11.42 18.36 4.66
C SER A 177 11.01 17.64 3.37
N ALA A 178 10.25 16.55 3.53
CA ALA A 178 9.72 15.76 2.43
C ALA A 178 8.32 15.24 2.74
N LEU A 179 7.43 15.30 1.76
CA LEU A 179 6.18 14.54 1.75
C LEU A 179 6.39 13.24 0.97
N VAL A 180 6.21 12.10 1.65
CA VAL A 180 6.13 10.78 1.01
C VAL A 180 4.65 10.40 0.92
N ILE A 181 4.12 10.34 -0.29
CA ILE A 181 2.68 10.18 -0.57
C ILE A 181 2.47 8.87 -1.31
N ASN A 182 1.48 8.08 -0.87
CA ASN A 182 1.19 6.74 -1.35
C ASN A 182 -0.28 6.63 -1.80
N PRO A 183 -0.67 7.26 -2.93
CA PRO A 183 -2.02 7.09 -3.46
C PRO A 183 -2.12 5.75 -4.18
N GLU A 184 -3.06 4.90 -3.75
CA GLU A 184 -3.23 3.53 -4.20
C GLU A 184 -4.68 3.34 -4.67
N ILE A 185 -4.86 3.29 -6.00
CA ILE A 185 -6.13 2.94 -6.65
C ILE A 185 -6.01 1.49 -7.14
N CYS A 186 -5.88 0.58 -6.17
CA CYS A 186 -5.58 -0.81 -6.46
C CYS A 186 -6.73 -1.51 -7.22
N SER A 187 -7.95 -1.03 -7.04
CA SER A 187 -9.15 -1.49 -7.75
C SER A 187 -9.00 -1.45 -9.27
N ALA A 188 -8.25 -0.48 -9.81
CA ALA A 188 -8.08 -0.27 -11.24
C ALA A 188 -7.14 -1.29 -11.91
N HIS A 189 -6.33 -2.01 -11.14
CA HIS A 189 -5.41 -3.03 -11.65
C HIS A 189 -5.61 -4.39 -10.98
N LEU A 190 -6.67 -4.56 -10.19
CA LEU A 190 -7.09 -5.84 -9.67
C LEU A 190 -7.86 -6.61 -10.75
N GLU A 191 -7.72 -7.94 -10.74
CA GLU A 191 -8.62 -8.80 -11.52
C GLU A 191 -9.79 -9.23 -10.65
N TRP A 192 -10.93 -8.56 -10.86
CA TRP A 192 -12.17 -8.86 -10.13
C TRP A 192 -12.82 -10.16 -10.59
N ARG A 193 -12.43 -10.71 -11.75
CA ARG A 193 -12.95 -11.96 -12.34
C ARG A 193 -12.15 -13.20 -11.94
N ASP A 194 -11.22 -13.05 -11.01
CA ASP A 194 -10.37 -14.11 -10.49
C ASP A 194 -10.66 -14.37 -9.01
N ARG A 195 -11.19 -15.57 -8.74
CA ARG A 195 -11.62 -16.02 -7.42
C ARG A 195 -10.51 -15.92 -6.36
N ASP A 196 -9.25 -16.11 -6.78
CA ASP A 196 -8.13 -16.16 -5.85
C ASP A 196 -7.59 -14.78 -5.46
N CYS A 197 -7.97 -13.71 -6.18
CA CYS A 197 -7.50 -12.36 -5.86
C CYS A 197 -8.55 -11.24 -5.81
N HIS A 198 -9.78 -11.43 -6.30
CA HIS A 198 -10.80 -10.37 -6.42
C HIS A 198 -11.13 -9.64 -5.09
N PHE A 199 -10.84 -10.26 -3.95
CA PHE A 199 -11.09 -9.71 -2.62
C PHE A 199 -9.90 -9.00 -2.00
N ILE A 200 -8.71 -9.06 -2.61
CA ILE A 200 -7.44 -8.73 -1.97
C ILE A 200 -7.29 -7.23 -1.77
N PHE A 201 -7.61 -6.40 -2.77
CA PHE A 201 -7.24 -4.98 -2.73
C PHE A 201 -8.38 -4.03 -2.38
N GLY A 202 -8.01 -2.85 -1.89
CA GLY A 202 -8.84 -1.67 -1.72
C GLY A 202 -8.09 -0.38 -2.07
N ASP A 203 -8.81 0.74 -2.08
CA ASP A 203 -8.31 2.04 -2.50
C ASP A 203 -8.09 2.99 -1.31
N VAL A 204 -7.02 3.79 -1.34
CA VAL A 204 -6.64 4.72 -0.27
C VAL A 204 -5.60 5.73 -0.77
N ALA A 205 -5.35 6.81 -0.03
CA ALA A 205 -4.05 7.46 -0.10
C ALA A 205 -3.52 7.79 1.30
N THR A 206 -2.21 7.64 1.49
CA THR A 206 -1.53 8.09 2.72
C THR A 206 -0.46 9.11 2.39
N ALA A 207 -0.15 9.97 3.36
CA ALA A 207 1.02 10.84 3.29
C ALA A 207 1.77 10.80 4.62
N THR A 208 3.09 10.86 4.53
CA THR A 208 4.02 10.96 5.66
C THR A 208 4.88 12.19 5.46
N LEU A 209 4.79 13.16 6.37
CA LEU A 209 5.71 14.30 6.42
C LEU A 209 6.94 13.89 7.23
N ILE A 210 8.11 14.01 6.60
CA ILE A 210 9.40 13.75 7.22
C ILE A 210 10.19 15.04 7.21
N GLU A 211 10.70 15.43 8.36
CA GLU A 211 11.48 16.66 8.52
C GLU A 211 12.79 16.36 9.23
N ARG A 212 13.72 17.32 9.17
CA ARG A 212 14.81 17.33 10.14
C ARG A 212 14.24 17.41 11.56
N ALA A 213 14.70 16.52 12.44
CA ALA A 213 14.19 16.42 13.80
C ALA A 213 14.42 17.71 14.62
N ASP A 214 15.45 18.50 14.31
CA ASP A 214 15.71 19.79 14.96
C ASP A 214 14.76 20.92 14.51
N LEU A 215 13.92 20.67 13.50
CA LEU A 215 12.85 21.58 13.07
C LEU A 215 11.48 21.17 13.62
N ALA A 216 11.33 19.96 14.16
CA ALA A 216 10.05 19.47 14.66
C ALA A 216 9.50 20.40 15.77
N GLY A 217 8.27 20.87 15.60
CA GLY A 217 7.62 21.82 16.52
C GLY A 217 6.79 21.18 17.63
N GLY A 218 6.77 19.85 17.71
CA GLY A 218 5.96 19.08 18.66
C GLY A 218 6.24 17.57 18.55
N PRO A 219 5.36 16.74 19.11
CA PRO A 219 5.60 15.32 19.19
C PRO A 219 5.78 14.67 17.82
N CYS A 220 6.80 13.83 17.71
CA CYS A 220 7.21 13.22 16.45
C CYS A 220 7.74 11.80 16.66
N PHE A 221 8.10 11.15 15.56
CA PHE A 221 8.74 9.85 15.55
C PHE A 221 10.13 9.99 14.91
N GLU A 222 11.17 10.02 15.74
CA GLU A 222 12.57 10.01 15.27
C GLU A 222 12.81 8.72 14.47
N ILE A 223 13.27 8.86 13.23
CA ILE A 223 13.67 7.72 12.40
C ILE A 223 15.06 7.29 12.87
N ILE A 224 15.11 6.21 13.65
CA ILE A 224 16.36 5.63 14.15
C ILE A 224 17.16 5.06 12.97
N SER A 225 16.51 4.24 12.15
CA SER A 225 17.15 3.53 11.05
C SER A 225 16.14 3.03 10.02
N THR A 226 16.63 2.81 8.81
CA THR A 226 15.88 2.28 7.66
C THR A 226 16.69 1.16 7.00
N ARG A 227 16.00 0.11 6.53
CA ARG A 227 16.58 -0.96 5.72
C ARG A 227 15.60 -1.40 4.65
N CYS A 228 16.10 -1.52 3.42
CA CYS A 228 15.34 -1.96 2.25
C CYS A 228 16.08 -3.11 1.56
N ALA A 229 15.34 -4.11 1.09
CA ALA A 229 15.87 -5.24 0.32
C ALA A 229 14.87 -5.69 -0.75
N THR A 230 15.40 -6.27 -1.83
CA THR A 230 14.59 -6.81 -2.93
C THR A 230 15.18 -8.14 -3.42
N GLU A 231 14.32 -9.08 -3.80
CA GLU A 231 14.71 -10.36 -4.40
C GLU A 231 13.72 -10.72 -5.51
N PHE A 232 14.18 -10.81 -6.76
CA PHE A 232 13.30 -10.97 -7.91
C PHE A 232 12.37 -12.17 -7.80
N SER A 233 11.06 -11.96 -7.99
CA SER A 233 10.06 -13.04 -8.06
C SER A 233 8.94 -12.71 -9.04
N ASN A 234 8.49 -13.73 -9.79
CA ASN A 234 7.29 -13.66 -10.63
C ASN A 234 6.01 -14.05 -9.88
N ASN A 235 6.10 -14.42 -8.59
CA ASN A 235 4.95 -14.88 -7.83
C ASN A 235 3.90 -13.78 -7.56
N ILE A 236 4.24 -12.51 -7.79
CA ILE A 236 3.29 -11.39 -7.85
C ILE A 236 3.68 -10.54 -9.06
N ARG A 237 2.78 -10.36 -10.03
CA ARG A 237 3.10 -9.68 -11.29
C ARG A 237 1.87 -9.08 -11.95
N ASN A 238 2.07 -8.00 -12.68
CA ASN A 238 1.14 -7.43 -13.66
C ASN A 238 1.96 -7.05 -14.90
N ASN A 239 1.56 -7.48 -16.10
CA ASN A 239 2.26 -7.21 -17.37
C ASN A 239 1.72 -6.00 -18.14
N ASN A 240 0.76 -5.25 -17.59
CA ASN A 240 0.28 -4.03 -18.21
C ASN A 240 1.38 -2.97 -18.26
N GLY A 241 1.42 -2.19 -19.34
CA GLY A 241 2.45 -1.17 -19.54
C GLY A 241 2.50 -0.65 -20.97
N PHE A 242 3.29 0.40 -21.21
CA PHE A 242 3.26 1.15 -22.48
C PHE A 242 3.66 0.33 -23.72
N LEU A 243 4.43 -0.75 -23.56
CA LEU A 243 4.84 -1.63 -24.66
C LEU A 243 3.72 -2.55 -25.17
N ARG A 244 2.59 -2.64 -24.44
CA ARG A 244 1.46 -3.52 -24.78
C ARG A 244 0.95 -3.21 -26.19
N ARG A 245 0.70 -1.93 -26.52
CA ARG A 245 0.25 -1.51 -27.87
C ARG A 245 1.18 -1.90 -29.03
N SER A 246 2.45 -2.22 -28.73
CA SER A 246 3.46 -2.60 -29.71
C SER A 246 3.62 -4.12 -29.85
N ARG A 247 2.77 -4.93 -29.22
CA ARG A 247 2.78 -6.40 -29.31
C ARG A 247 1.56 -6.90 -30.10
N PRO A 248 1.66 -8.02 -30.83
CA PRO A 248 0.59 -8.53 -31.69
C PRO A 248 -0.78 -8.70 -31.02
N ASP A 249 -0.79 -8.97 -29.72
CA ASP A 249 -2.00 -9.21 -28.92
C ASP A 249 -2.18 -8.20 -27.78
N GLY A 250 -1.38 -7.14 -27.74
CA GLY A 250 -1.31 -6.25 -26.58
C GLY A 250 -2.39 -5.17 -26.51
N THR A 251 -3.51 -5.31 -27.21
CA THR A 251 -4.75 -4.58 -26.90
C THR A 251 -5.88 -5.51 -26.47
N LYS A 252 -5.67 -6.84 -26.53
CA LYS A 252 -6.64 -7.83 -26.05
C LYS A 252 -6.70 -7.80 -24.52
N ASP A 253 -7.90 -7.99 -23.99
CA ASP A 253 -8.07 -8.26 -22.57
C ASP A 253 -7.47 -9.64 -22.26
N ARG A 254 -6.45 -9.66 -21.41
CA ARG A 254 -5.67 -10.84 -21.05
C ARG A 254 -5.48 -10.80 -19.55
N ARG A 255 -5.71 -11.93 -18.88
CA ARG A 255 -5.59 -12.08 -17.42
C ARG A 255 -4.29 -11.54 -16.84
N ASP A 256 -3.18 -11.65 -17.56
CA ASP A 256 -1.87 -11.21 -17.09
C ASP A 256 -1.63 -9.69 -17.19
N MET A 257 -2.60 -8.92 -17.69
CA MET A 257 -2.62 -7.45 -17.69
C MET A 257 -3.19 -6.86 -16.39
N GLN A 258 -3.61 -7.71 -15.47
CA GLN A 258 -4.10 -7.34 -14.15
C GLN A 258 -3.23 -8.04 -13.10
N PHE A 259 -3.45 -7.72 -11.84
CA PHE A 259 -2.75 -8.35 -10.72
C PHE A 259 -2.85 -9.87 -10.77
N MET A 260 -1.72 -10.56 -10.83
CA MET A 260 -1.61 -12.00 -10.68
C MET A 260 -0.76 -12.34 -9.46
N GLN A 261 -1.15 -13.38 -8.74
CA GLN A 261 -0.39 -13.85 -7.58
C GLN A 261 -0.47 -15.37 -7.41
N ASN A 262 0.65 -15.98 -7.04
CA ASN A 262 0.69 -17.31 -6.45
C ASN A 262 0.76 -17.18 -4.92
N GLY A 263 -0.40 -17.05 -4.26
CA GLY A 263 -0.47 -16.70 -2.83
C GLY A 263 0.22 -17.72 -1.92
N ARG A 264 0.17 -19.01 -2.29
CA ARG A 264 0.83 -20.08 -1.51
C ARG A 264 2.36 -19.97 -1.54
N LYS A 265 2.94 -19.66 -2.70
CA LYS A 265 4.39 -19.43 -2.81
C LYS A 265 4.80 -18.15 -2.09
N VAL A 266 4.05 -17.06 -2.28
CA VAL A 266 4.26 -15.80 -1.54
C VAL A 266 4.29 -16.03 -0.04
N PHE A 267 3.32 -16.74 0.51
CA PHE A 267 3.28 -17.03 1.95
C PHE A 267 4.54 -17.79 2.41
N LYS A 268 4.98 -18.79 1.65
CA LYS A 268 6.14 -19.64 2.01
C LYS A 268 7.48 -18.91 1.87
N GLU A 269 7.62 -18.05 0.87
CA GLU A 269 8.89 -17.40 0.52
C GLU A 269 9.06 -16.06 1.25
N VAL A 270 8.01 -15.23 1.34
CA VAL A 270 8.08 -13.88 1.92
C VAL A 270 8.12 -13.92 3.45
N LEU A 271 7.39 -14.84 4.10
CA LEU A 271 7.34 -14.92 5.57
C LEU A 271 8.72 -15.08 6.23
N PRO A 272 9.60 -16.03 5.82
CA PRO A 272 10.93 -16.14 6.38
C PRO A 272 11.81 -14.94 6.02
N MET A 273 11.71 -14.41 4.80
CA MET A 273 12.45 -13.22 4.36
C MET A 273 12.16 -12.01 5.26
N VAL A 274 10.88 -11.70 5.50
CA VAL A 274 10.48 -10.56 6.33
C VAL A 274 10.93 -10.73 7.77
N SER A 275 10.74 -11.93 8.33
CA SER A 275 11.16 -12.22 9.71
C SER A 275 12.68 -12.05 9.89
N ALA A 276 13.47 -12.53 8.93
CA ALA A 276 14.92 -12.39 8.94
C ALA A 276 15.36 -10.93 8.74
N HIS A 277 14.67 -10.19 7.85
CA HIS A 277 14.94 -8.77 7.60
C HIS A 277 14.72 -7.90 8.84
N ILE A 278 13.58 -8.09 9.53
CA ILE A 278 13.29 -7.35 10.76
C ILE A 278 14.29 -7.70 11.86
N ALA A 279 14.57 -8.99 12.07
CA ALA A 279 15.53 -9.44 13.09
C ALA A 279 16.93 -8.87 12.84
N ALA A 280 17.45 -8.96 11.60
CA ALA A 280 18.75 -8.41 11.24
C ALA A 280 18.80 -6.88 11.39
N HIS A 281 17.71 -6.17 11.08
CA HIS A 281 17.62 -4.73 11.27
C HIS A 281 17.65 -4.37 12.76
N MET A 282 16.88 -5.07 13.60
CA MET A 282 16.88 -4.85 15.05
C MET A 282 18.24 -5.16 15.69
N ASP A 283 18.87 -6.27 15.30
CA ASP A 283 20.20 -6.66 15.78
C ASP A 283 21.26 -5.61 15.44
N ALA A 284 21.23 -5.07 14.22
CA ALA A 284 22.17 -4.02 13.79
C ALA A 284 22.05 -2.72 14.62
N GLU A 285 20.87 -2.46 15.18
CA GLU A 285 20.60 -1.28 16.02
C GLU A 285 20.59 -1.62 17.53
N ASN A 286 20.97 -2.85 17.90
CA ASN A 286 20.98 -3.37 19.28
C ASN A 286 19.61 -3.28 19.99
N ILE A 287 18.52 -3.48 19.25
CA ILE A 287 17.15 -3.45 19.77
C ILE A 287 16.66 -4.86 20.02
N LYS A 288 16.17 -5.14 21.22
CA LYS A 288 15.58 -6.44 21.57
C LYS A 288 14.08 -6.43 21.29
N ALA A 289 13.50 -7.61 21.12
CA ALA A 289 12.06 -7.80 21.02
C ALA A 289 11.28 -7.18 22.19
N SER A 290 11.84 -7.21 23.40
CA SER A 290 11.25 -6.61 24.61
C SER A 290 11.20 -5.08 24.58
N ASP A 291 11.98 -4.45 23.72
CA ASP A 291 12.07 -2.99 23.63
C ASP A 291 11.01 -2.42 22.67
N LEU A 292 10.37 -3.28 21.87
CA LEU A 292 9.35 -2.87 20.89
C LEU A 292 7.98 -2.73 21.54
N LYS A 293 7.37 -1.56 21.37
CA LYS A 293 6.01 -1.25 21.77
C LYS A 293 4.98 -1.54 20.66
N ARG A 294 5.39 -1.43 19.39
CA ARG A 294 4.47 -1.47 18.25
C ARG A 294 5.10 -2.03 16.97
N LEU A 295 4.33 -2.85 16.27
CA LEU A 295 4.62 -3.34 14.92
C LEU A 295 3.52 -2.89 13.96
N TRP A 296 3.85 -1.99 13.02
CA TRP A 296 2.97 -1.61 11.91
C TRP A 296 3.40 -2.37 10.67
N LEU A 297 2.96 -3.62 10.58
CA LEU A 297 3.25 -4.51 9.46
C LEU A 297 2.40 -4.17 8.22
N HIS A 298 2.80 -4.72 7.08
CA HIS A 298 2.02 -4.68 5.85
C HIS A 298 0.60 -5.24 6.07
N GLN A 299 -0.39 -4.71 5.36
CA GLN A 299 -1.81 -4.95 5.67
C GLN A 299 -2.49 -5.73 4.56
N ALA A 300 -2.01 -6.93 4.25
CA ALA A 300 -2.57 -7.77 3.17
C ALA A 300 -3.20 -9.07 3.68
N ASN A 301 -2.63 -9.68 4.72
CA ASN A 301 -3.06 -10.98 5.21
C ASN A 301 -2.83 -11.08 6.72
N LYS A 302 -3.92 -11.25 7.48
CA LYS A 302 -3.86 -11.31 8.94
C LYS A 302 -3.02 -12.49 9.43
N THR A 303 -3.14 -13.65 8.79
CA THR A 303 -2.37 -14.85 9.18
C THR A 303 -0.86 -14.62 9.00
N MET A 304 -0.44 -13.98 7.91
CA MET A 304 0.98 -13.61 7.74
C MET A 304 1.45 -12.67 8.85
N ASN A 305 0.66 -11.65 9.17
CA ASN A 305 0.97 -10.70 10.24
C ASN A 305 1.08 -11.40 11.60
N ASP A 306 0.11 -12.25 11.96
CA ASP A 306 0.12 -13.00 13.22
C ASP A 306 1.40 -13.87 13.36
N PHE A 307 1.85 -14.50 12.27
CA PHE A 307 3.10 -15.26 12.26
C PHE A 307 4.34 -14.37 12.42
N ILE A 308 4.42 -13.26 11.67
CA ILE A 308 5.56 -12.34 11.72
C ILE A 308 5.66 -11.70 13.10
N GLY A 309 4.55 -11.18 13.65
CA GLY A 309 4.52 -10.60 14.99
C GLY A 309 4.98 -11.56 16.06
N LYS A 310 4.48 -12.81 16.03
CA LYS A 310 4.91 -13.84 16.98
C LYS A 310 6.41 -14.11 16.89
N LYS A 311 6.96 -14.11 15.67
CA LYS A 311 8.37 -14.38 15.44
C LYS A 311 9.26 -13.21 15.88
N VAL A 312 8.86 -11.97 15.57
CA VAL A 312 9.60 -10.75 15.90
C VAL A 312 9.56 -10.47 17.40
N LEU A 313 8.40 -10.61 18.05
CA LEU A 313 8.26 -10.37 19.49
C LEU A 313 8.71 -11.57 20.36
N GLY A 314 8.93 -12.74 19.76
CA GLY A 314 9.22 -13.98 20.48
C GLY A 314 8.03 -14.54 21.29
N ARG A 315 6.87 -13.89 21.23
CA ARG A 315 5.62 -14.25 21.88
C ARG A 315 4.44 -13.78 21.04
N ALA A 316 3.24 -14.26 21.33
CA ALA A 316 2.04 -13.68 20.72
C ALA A 316 1.98 -12.17 21.05
N PRO A 317 1.75 -11.28 20.05
CA PRO A 317 1.50 -9.87 20.32
C PRO A 317 0.25 -9.69 21.19
N GLU A 318 0.34 -8.84 22.19
CA GLU A 318 -0.81 -8.41 22.99
C GLU A 318 -1.73 -7.51 22.15
N PRO A 319 -3.02 -7.34 22.55
CA PRO A 319 -3.91 -6.40 21.90
C PRO A 319 -3.28 -5.01 21.78
N GLY A 320 -3.21 -4.48 20.56
CA GLY A 320 -2.64 -3.17 20.25
C GLY A 320 -1.16 -3.19 19.85
N GLU A 321 -0.36 -4.22 20.16
CA GLU A 321 1.05 -4.28 19.77
C GLU A 321 1.25 -4.50 18.26
N GLN A 322 0.28 -5.13 17.61
CA GLN A 322 0.25 -5.34 16.16
C GLN A 322 -1.16 -5.04 15.62
N PRO A 323 -1.49 -3.75 15.39
CA PRO A 323 -2.79 -3.37 14.86
C PRO A 323 -2.99 -3.92 13.44
N ASN A 324 -4.24 -4.27 13.13
CA ASN A 324 -4.67 -4.63 11.78
C ASN A 324 -5.77 -3.67 11.32
N ILE A 325 -5.67 -3.22 10.08
CA ILE A 325 -6.68 -2.39 9.39
C ILE A 325 -7.24 -3.07 8.14
N LEU A 326 -6.62 -4.19 7.71
CA LEU A 326 -6.99 -4.90 6.49
C LEU A 326 -8.44 -5.43 6.52
N GLN A 327 -9.04 -5.61 7.69
CA GLN A 327 -10.46 -5.98 7.77
C GLN A 327 -11.37 -4.91 7.15
N ASP A 328 -10.95 -3.63 7.19
CA ASP A 328 -11.71 -2.47 6.72
C ASP A 328 -11.21 -1.94 5.37
N TYR A 329 -9.91 -2.02 5.12
CA TYR A 329 -9.27 -1.46 3.93
C TYR A 329 -8.90 -2.48 2.86
N ALA A 330 -9.01 -3.78 3.17
CA ALA A 330 -8.33 -4.83 2.42
C ALA A 330 -6.81 -4.54 2.30
N ASN A 331 -6.15 -5.12 1.31
CA ASN A 331 -4.78 -4.77 0.96
C ASN A 331 -4.76 -3.42 0.23
N THR A 332 -3.97 -2.49 0.74
CA THR A 332 -3.76 -1.17 0.14
C THR A 332 -2.32 -0.98 -0.35
N SER A 333 -1.66 -2.10 -0.67
CA SER A 333 -0.31 -2.14 -1.21
C SER A 333 0.67 -1.28 -0.38
N SER A 334 1.28 -0.24 -0.95
CA SER A 334 2.29 0.55 -0.24
C SER A 334 1.76 1.31 0.99
N ALA A 335 0.47 1.67 1.00
CA ALA A 335 -0.12 2.53 2.02
C ALA A 335 -0.48 1.78 3.32
N GLY A 336 -0.64 0.46 3.28
CA GLY A 336 -1.23 -0.31 4.38
C GLY A 336 -0.52 -0.15 5.74
N SER A 337 0.81 -0.25 5.76
CA SER A 337 1.58 -0.04 6.99
C SER A 337 1.52 1.41 7.49
N ILE A 338 1.33 2.38 6.59
CA ILE A 338 1.20 3.81 6.94
C ILE A 338 -0.18 4.13 7.50
N ILE A 339 -1.26 3.49 7.01
CA ILE A 339 -2.59 3.59 7.63
C ILE A 339 -2.53 3.09 9.07
N ALA A 340 -1.91 1.91 9.28
CA ALA A 340 -1.74 1.33 10.61
C ALA A 340 -0.92 2.26 11.52
N PHE A 341 0.20 2.81 11.00
CA PHE A 341 1.01 3.78 11.73
C PHE A 341 0.22 5.04 12.09
N SER A 342 -0.49 5.65 11.14
CA SER A 342 -1.24 6.89 11.36
C SER A 342 -2.37 6.72 12.39
N LYS A 343 -3.09 5.58 12.36
CA LYS A 343 -4.23 5.34 13.26
C LYS A 343 -3.84 4.85 14.66
N PHE A 344 -2.71 4.18 14.79
CA PHE A 344 -2.34 3.45 16.01
C PHE A 344 -0.95 3.85 16.52
N SER A 345 -0.74 5.16 16.66
CA SER A 345 0.53 5.74 17.19
C SER A 345 0.34 6.75 18.32
N ASN A 346 -0.86 7.30 18.50
CA ASN A 346 -1.11 8.38 19.47
C ASN A 346 -1.01 7.92 20.93
N ASP A 347 -1.02 6.61 21.18
CA ASP A 347 -0.97 6.02 22.51
C ASP A 347 0.45 5.61 22.96
N LEU A 348 1.48 5.87 22.13
CA LEU A 348 2.87 5.65 22.48
C LEU A 348 3.40 6.81 23.33
N ALA A 349 4.20 6.51 24.35
CA ALA A 349 4.87 7.49 25.21
C ALA A 349 6.26 7.87 24.67
N ASP A 350 6.81 9.02 25.10
CA ASP A 350 8.21 9.36 24.81
C ASP A 350 9.15 8.20 25.12
N GLY A 351 10.01 7.88 24.15
CA GLY A 351 10.96 6.79 24.25
C GLY A 351 10.46 5.43 23.74
N ASP A 352 9.15 5.24 23.53
CA ASP A 352 8.62 3.99 22.96
C ASP A 352 9.15 3.75 21.55
N LEU A 353 9.53 2.51 21.26
CA LEU A 353 10.03 2.08 19.95
C LEU A 353 8.96 1.34 19.17
N GLY A 354 8.96 1.52 17.86
CA GLY A 354 8.16 0.72 16.96
C GLY A 354 8.82 0.47 15.62
N VAL A 355 8.28 -0.49 14.88
CA VAL A 355 8.76 -0.86 13.55
C VAL A 355 7.62 -0.75 12.55
N ILE A 356 7.79 0.11 11.55
CA ILE A 356 6.97 0.11 10.34
C ILE A 356 7.63 -0.85 9.37
N CYS A 357 6.90 -1.86 8.88
CA CYS A 357 7.46 -2.81 7.91
C CYS A 357 6.47 -3.09 6.78
N SER A 358 6.94 -2.92 5.56
CA SER A 358 6.21 -3.26 4.33
C SER A 358 6.86 -4.47 3.66
N PHE A 359 6.07 -5.25 2.94
CA PHE A 359 6.58 -6.37 2.15
C PHE A 359 5.58 -6.82 1.10
N GLY A 360 6.05 -7.34 -0.02
CA GLY A 360 5.16 -7.84 -1.08
C GLY A 360 5.85 -7.98 -2.42
N ALA A 361 5.22 -7.47 -3.48
CA ALA A 361 5.65 -7.67 -4.86
C ALA A 361 7.05 -7.09 -5.15
N GLY A 362 7.87 -7.86 -5.88
CA GLY A 362 9.26 -7.52 -6.17
C GLY A 362 10.17 -8.77 -6.20
N TYR A 363 10.18 -9.64 -5.19
CA TYR A 363 9.80 -9.36 -3.81
C TYR A 363 10.53 -8.14 -3.27
N SER A 364 9.86 -7.40 -2.41
CA SER A 364 10.40 -6.26 -1.70
C SER A 364 10.09 -6.37 -0.21
N VAL A 365 11.02 -5.89 0.62
CA VAL A 365 10.80 -5.69 2.05
C VAL A 365 11.51 -4.41 2.48
N GLY A 366 10.80 -3.58 3.24
CA GLY A 366 11.35 -2.36 3.83
C GLY A 366 10.93 -2.24 5.28
N SER A 367 11.85 -1.81 6.14
CA SER A 367 11.57 -1.57 7.56
C SER A 367 12.17 -0.25 8.05
N VAL A 368 11.40 0.44 8.89
CA VAL A 368 11.73 1.73 9.49
C VAL A 368 11.57 1.57 11.00
N ILE A 369 12.65 1.73 11.74
CA ILE A 369 12.61 1.76 13.20
C ILE A 369 12.41 3.20 13.62
N VAL A 370 11.37 3.43 14.42
CA VAL A 370 11.02 4.76 14.91
C VAL A 370 10.98 4.79 16.42
N LYS A 371 11.29 5.96 16.99
CA LYS A 371 11.20 6.23 18.41
C LYS A 371 10.32 7.44 18.66
N ARG A 372 9.31 7.29 19.50
CA ARG A 372 8.45 8.40 19.91
C ARG A 372 9.27 9.45 20.65
N ARG A 373 9.07 10.72 20.29
CA ARG A 373 9.62 11.92 20.94
C ARG A 373 8.48 12.90 21.15
N ASP A 374 8.34 13.45 22.35
CA ASP A 374 7.30 14.43 22.66
C ASP A 374 7.78 15.88 22.60
#